data_AF-A0A1W2CXR8-F1
#
_entry.id   AF-A0A1W2CXR8-F1
#
_cell.length_a   1.000
_cell.length_b   1.000
_cell.length_c   1.000
_cell.angle_alpha   90.00
_cell.angle_beta   90.00
_cell.angle_gamma   90.00
#
_symmetry.space_group_name_H-M   'P 1'
#
loop_
_entity.id
_entity.type
_entity.pdbx_description
1 polymer ?
#
loop_
_entity_poly.entity_id
_entity_poly.type
_entity_poly.pdbx_seq_one_letter_code
_entity_poly.pdbx_strand_id
1 'polypeptide(L)'
;MVIILISIVKADEIEKDLVFIGLLGMIAPPRNEAREAVKVCTTAGIRPIMITGDHPDTAFAIAKDLGIAKSITQVVTGCELDNISTDALQQVIQRTNVFARVSPEHKMTVIETLRNNKHIVAMTGDGVNDAPALKKADIGIAMGITGTDVAKETADMIITDDNFASIVKSVEEGRVIYTNIRKFIYFLLSCNASEVLVILFAMLLGWPIPLLPIQILWVNLVTDTFPALALGVEKEEPNVMKLKPRDPAEHLLSRNMKIMIVIQSLAMAITVLAAFQYGLRANYNDLEAARTFAFITLIATQIICA
;
A
#
# COMPACT_ATOMS: atom_id res chain seq x y z
N MET A 1 20.87 21.86 44.92
CA MET A 1 20.24 20.54 44.74
C MET A 1 18.78 20.69 45.10
N VAL A 2 17.88 20.55 44.13
CA VAL A 2 16.43 20.70 44.36
C VAL A 2 15.82 19.32 44.19
N ILE A 3 15.15 18.82 45.24
CA ILE A 3 14.44 17.55 45.23
C ILE A 3 12.95 17.90 45.12
N ILE A 4 12.29 17.42 44.07
CA ILE A 4 10.83 17.51 43.93
C ILE A 4 10.25 16.27 44.61
N LEU A 5 9.57 16.49 45.74
CA LEU A 5 8.81 15.47 46.46
C LEU A 5 7.35 15.57 46.01
N ILE A 6 6.87 14.55 45.30
CA ILE A 6 5.43 14.38 45.06
C ILE A 6 4.89 13.61 46.27
N SER A 7 4.11 14.29 47.11
CA SER A 7 3.35 13.63 48.17
C SER A 7 2.19 12.88 47.51
N ILE A 8 2.31 11.55 47.40
CA ILE A 8 1.25 10.68 46.91
C ILE A 8 0.48 10.21 48.14
N VAL A 9 -0.53 10.98 48.57
CA VAL A 9 -1.56 10.45 49.46
C VAL A 9 -2.38 9.47 48.64
N LYS A 10 -2.49 8.21 49.07
CA LYS A 10 -3.25 7.20 48.32
C LYS A 10 -4.75 7.50 48.42
N ALA A 11 -5.48 7.38 47.32
CA ALA A 11 -6.94 7.61 47.29
C ALA A 11 -7.66 6.81 48.39
N ASP A 12 -7.21 5.57 48.63
CA ASP A 12 -7.70 4.67 49.68
C ASP A 12 -7.62 5.26 51.11
N GLU A 13 -6.79 6.28 51.35
CA GLU A 13 -6.68 6.95 52.65
C GLU A 13 -7.71 8.09 52.82
N ILE A 14 -8.17 8.68 51.72
CA ILE A 14 -9.08 9.83 51.69
C ILE A 14 -10.54 9.39 51.44
N GLU A 15 -10.73 8.38 50.58
CA GLU A 15 -12.04 7.91 50.11
C GLU A 15 -12.61 6.78 51.00
N LYS A 16 -12.73 7.03 52.31
CA LYS A 16 -13.34 6.11 53.28
C LYS A 16 -14.73 6.57 53.71
N ASP A 17 -15.58 5.63 54.12
CA ASP A 17 -16.92 5.88 54.66
C ASP A 17 -17.86 6.67 53.72
N LEU A 18 -17.70 6.49 52.41
CA LEU A 18 -18.54 7.14 51.40
C LEU A 18 -19.96 6.53 51.37
N VAL A 19 -20.96 7.38 51.14
CA VAL A 19 -22.36 6.96 50.91
C VAL A 19 -22.61 6.89 49.41
N PHE A 20 -23.00 5.72 48.92
CA PHE A 20 -23.37 5.55 47.51
C PHE A 20 -24.66 6.31 47.19
N ILE A 21 -24.58 7.31 46.31
CA ILE A 21 -25.73 8.11 45.87
C ILE A 21 -26.37 7.56 44.59
N GLY A 22 -25.56 7.03 43.66
CA GLY A 22 -26.04 6.50 42.38
C GLY A 22 -24.93 6.21 41.38
N LEU A 23 -25.30 5.69 40.20
CA LEU A 23 -24.39 5.35 39.10
C LEU A 23 -24.86 6.02 37.80
N LEU A 24 -23.93 6.65 37.07
CA LEU A 24 -24.16 7.19 35.73
C LEU A 24 -23.41 6.33 34.71
N GLY A 25 -24.13 5.84 33.69
CA GLY A 25 -23.53 5.15 32.54
C GLY A 25 -23.42 6.08 31.34
N MET A 26 -22.23 6.13 30.73
CA MET A 26 -21.97 6.89 29.50
C MET A 26 -21.39 5.96 28.44
N ILE A 27 -21.70 6.22 27.17
CA ILE A 27 -21.15 5.49 26.02
C ILE A 27 -20.54 6.49 25.03
N ALA A 28 -19.38 6.13 24.49
CA ALA A 28 -18.82 6.76 23.30
C ALA A 28 -19.20 5.91 22.07
N PRO A 29 -20.30 6.24 21.37
CA PRO A 29 -20.75 5.41 20.26
C PRO A 29 -19.76 5.44 19.09
N PRO A 30 -19.52 4.30 18.43
CA PRO A 30 -18.71 4.30 17.21
C PRO A 30 -19.41 5.09 16.10
N ARG A 31 -18.62 5.70 15.22
CA ARG A 31 -19.15 6.36 14.02
C ARG A 31 -19.80 5.33 13.09
N ASN A 32 -20.92 5.68 12.46
CA ASN A 32 -21.62 4.79 11.53
C ASN A 32 -20.72 4.32 10.38
N GLU A 33 -19.88 5.22 9.85
CA GLU A 33 -18.94 4.97 8.76
C GLU A 33 -17.86 3.95 9.16
N ALA A 34 -17.50 3.87 10.44
CA ALA A 34 -16.49 2.93 10.92
C ALA A 34 -16.95 1.48 10.76
N ARG A 35 -18.26 1.20 10.91
CA ARG A 35 -18.81 -0.14 10.72
C ARG A 35 -18.68 -0.61 9.27
N GLU A 36 -19.08 0.24 8.32
CA GLU A 36 -18.95 -0.07 6.89
C GLU A 36 -17.47 -0.17 6.49
N ALA A 37 -16.61 0.72 6.99
CA ALA A 37 -15.18 0.66 6.75
C ALA A 37 -14.53 -0.65 7.26
N VAL A 38 -14.87 -1.10 8.47
CA VAL A 38 -14.41 -2.39 9.02
C VAL A 38 -14.87 -3.57 8.15
N LYS A 39 -16.10 -3.53 7.65
CA LYS A 39 -16.64 -4.55 6.74
C LYS A 39 -15.92 -4.57 5.40
N VAL A 40 -15.62 -3.40 4.82
CA VAL A 40 -14.83 -3.27 3.59
C VAL A 40 -13.42 -3.83 3.80
N CYS A 41 -12.73 -3.44 4.89
CA CYS A 41 -11.42 -3.99 5.25
C CYS A 41 -11.44 -5.51 5.32
N THR A 42 -12.41 -6.07 6.04
CA THR A 42 -12.52 -7.52 6.22
C THR A 42 -12.77 -8.24 4.89
N THR A 43 -13.62 -7.65 4.02
CA THR A 43 -13.89 -8.18 2.68
C THR A 43 -12.66 -8.12 1.78
N ALA A 44 -11.85 -7.07 1.92
CA ALA A 44 -10.60 -6.86 1.21
C ALA A 44 -9.43 -7.71 1.73
N GLY A 45 -9.68 -8.61 2.70
CA GLY A 45 -8.68 -9.44 3.35
C GLY A 45 -7.73 -8.68 4.29
N ILE A 46 -8.10 -7.46 4.68
CA ILE A 46 -7.36 -6.62 5.64
C ILE A 46 -7.92 -6.91 7.03
N ARG A 47 -7.03 -7.19 7.99
CA ARG A 47 -7.43 -7.53 9.36
C ARG A 47 -7.42 -6.27 10.24
N PRO A 48 -8.58 -5.74 10.66
CA PRO A 48 -8.62 -4.67 11.64
C PRO A 48 -8.29 -5.21 13.03
N ILE A 49 -7.46 -4.49 13.77
CA ILE A 49 -7.11 -4.77 15.17
C ILE A 49 -7.41 -3.51 15.98
N MET A 50 -8.18 -3.65 17.05
CA MET A 50 -8.48 -2.57 17.98
C MET A 50 -7.46 -2.56 19.10
N ILE A 51 -6.91 -1.38 19.42
CA ILE A 51 -6.00 -1.17 20.54
C ILE A 51 -6.58 -0.02 21.38
N THR A 52 -6.88 -0.26 22.65
CA THR A 52 -7.51 0.73 23.54
C THR A 52 -6.99 0.66 24.98
N GLY A 53 -7.10 1.76 25.70
CA GLY A 53 -6.89 1.84 27.16
C GLY A 53 -8.10 1.36 27.98
N ASP A 54 -9.25 1.12 27.34
CA ASP A 54 -10.49 0.74 28.02
C ASP A 54 -10.43 -0.63 28.70
N HIS A 55 -11.40 -0.89 29.58
CA HIS A 55 -11.62 -2.21 30.16
C HIS A 55 -11.89 -3.26 29.06
N PRO A 56 -11.38 -4.50 29.18
CA PRO A 56 -11.57 -5.56 28.18
C PRO A 56 -13.04 -5.81 27.80
N ASP A 57 -13.98 -5.77 28.75
CA ASP A 57 -15.40 -5.96 28.45
C ASP A 57 -15.99 -4.82 27.60
N THR A 58 -15.60 -3.58 27.89
CA THR A 58 -16.02 -2.40 27.10
C THR A 58 -15.42 -2.45 25.71
N ALA A 59 -14.12 -2.75 25.62
CA ALA A 59 -13.42 -2.91 24.35
C ALA A 59 -14.06 -4.02 23.49
N PHE A 60 -14.41 -5.15 24.11
CA PHE A 60 -15.12 -6.24 23.45
C PHE A 60 -16.49 -5.81 22.93
N ALA A 61 -17.27 -5.10 23.74
CA ALA A 61 -18.61 -4.65 23.34
C ALA A 61 -18.56 -3.75 22.10
N ILE A 62 -17.62 -2.78 22.07
CA ILE A 62 -17.42 -1.89 20.91
C ILE A 62 -16.88 -2.67 19.71
N ALA A 63 -15.89 -3.53 19.91
CA ALA A 63 -15.30 -4.34 18.83
C ALA A 63 -16.31 -5.31 18.22
N LYS A 64 -17.20 -5.89 19.02
CA LYS A 64 -18.27 -6.77 18.56
C LYS A 64 -19.30 -5.99 17.76
N ASP A 65 -19.67 -4.79 18.21
CA ASP A 65 -20.58 -3.93 17.47
C ASP A 65 -19.99 -3.53 16.12
N LEU A 66 -18.71 -3.16 16.06
CA LEU A 66 -18.01 -2.84 14.82
C LEU A 66 -17.76 -4.05 13.90
N GLY A 67 -17.90 -5.28 14.39
CA GLY A 67 -17.60 -6.51 13.64
C GLY A 67 -16.12 -6.90 13.61
N ILE A 68 -15.29 -6.32 14.49
CA ILE A 68 -13.85 -6.61 14.64
C ILE A 68 -13.64 -7.92 15.40
N ALA A 69 -14.44 -8.18 16.44
CA ALA A 69 -14.34 -9.38 17.29
C ALA A 69 -15.68 -10.12 17.36
N LYS A 70 -15.61 -11.46 17.41
CA LYS A 70 -16.80 -12.34 17.54
C LYS A 70 -16.93 -12.93 18.93
N SER A 71 -15.80 -13.16 19.61
CA SER A 71 -15.73 -13.81 20.92
C SER A 71 -14.79 -13.04 21.84
N ILE A 72 -15.09 -13.07 23.15
CA ILE A 72 -14.25 -12.47 24.20
C ILE A 72 -12.83 -13.08 24.21
N THR A 73 -12.68 -14.33 23.74
CA THR A 73 -11.39 -15.01 23.59
C THR A 73 -10.45 -14.36 22.58
N GLN A 74 -10.92 -13.37 21.81
CA GLN A 74 -10.10 -12.58 20.88
C GLN A 74 -9.61 -11.27 21.49
N VAL A 75 -9.91 -11.04 22.77
CA VAL A 75 -9.45 -9.89 23.55
C VAL A 75 -8.28 -10.35 24.42
N VAL A 76 -7.20 -9.56 24.41
CA VAL A 76 -6.05 -9.76 25.29
C VAL A 76 -5.75 -8.44 25.99
N THR A 77 -5.46 -8.49 27.28
CA THR A 77 -5.12 -7.31 28.08
C THR A 77 -3.62 -7.05 28.07
N GLY A 78 -3.20 -5.82 28.40
CA GLY A 78 -1.79 -5.50 28.61
C GLY A 78 -1.11 -6.41 29.64
N CYS A 79 -1.77 -6.69 30.76
CA CYS A 79 -1.24 -7.59 31.78
C CYS A 79 -1.06 -9.03 31.29
N GLU A 80 -1.95 -9.51 30.41
CA GLU A 80 -1.75 -10.82 29.76
C GLU A 80 -0.60 -10.79 28.77
N LEU A 81 -0.42 -9.70 28.01
CA LEU A 81 0.73 -9.53 27.12
C LEU A 81 2.07 -9.63 27.85
N ASP A 82 2.20 -9.00 29.02
CA ASP A 82 3.40 -9.05 29.86
C ASP A 82 3.80 -10.47 30.28
N ASN A 83 2.80 -11.35 30.43
CA ASN A 83 3.00 -12.72 30.92
C ASN A 83 3.17 -13.74 29.78
N ILE A 84 2.99 -13.35 28.52
CA ILE A 84 3.13 -14.25 27.36
C ILE A 84 4.57 -14.18 26.84
N SER A 85 5.23 -15.34 26.76
CA SER A 85 6.55 -15.43 26.12
C SER A 85 6.49 -15.03 24.64
N THR A 86 7.57 -14.45 24.10
CA THR A 86 7.67 -13.99 22.71
C THR A 86 7.25 -15.05 21.67
N ASP A 87 7.63 -16.32 21.86
CA ASP A 87 7.27 -17.40 20.93
C ASP A 87 5.77 -17.74 20.95
N ALA A 88 5.17 -17.74 22.14
CA ALA A 88 3.73 -17.93 22.28
C ALA A 88 2.95 -16.71 21.73
N LEU A 89 3.50 -15.51 21.87
CA LEU A 89 2.88 -14.28 21.35
C LEU A 89 2.71 -14.32 19.83
N GLN A 90 3.66 -14.92 19.10
CA GLN A 90 3.57 -15.11 17.65
C GLN A 90 2.31 -15.90 17.22
N GLN A 91 1.84 -16.83 18.05
CA GLN A 91 0.63 -17.61 17.77
C GLN A 91 -0.63 -16.91 18.29
N VAL A 92 -0.58 -16.31 19.48
CA VAL A 92 -1.72 -15.61 20.08
C VAL A 92 -2.13 -14.43 19.22
N ILE A 93 -1.18 -13.66 18.69
CA ILE A 93 -1.47 -12.46 17.90
C ILE A 93 -2.25 -12.77 16.62
N GLN A 94 -2.16 -13.99 16.07
CA GLN A 94 -2.89 -14.39 14.87
C GLN A 94 -4.40 -14.53 15.10
N ARG A 95 -4.83 -14.74 16.36
CA ARG A 95 -6.24 -14.88 16.75
C ARG A 95 -6.82 -13.69 17.53
N THR A 96 -5.95 -12.84 18.08
CA THR A 96 -6.33 -11.66 18.89
C THR A 96 -6.66 -10.44 18.03
N ASN A 97 -7.88 -9.93 18.13
CA ASN A 97 -8.33 -8.76 17.37
C ASN A 97 -8.49 -7.50 18.23
N VAL A 98 -8.41 -7.62 19.55
CA VAL A 98 -8.56 -6.50 20.49
C VAL A 98 -7.48 -6.58 21.56
N PHE A 99 -6.76 -5.48 21.76
CA PHE A 99 -5.84 -5.29 22.86
C PHE A 99 -6.37 -4.20 23.78
N ALA A 100 -6.63 -4.54 25.04
CA ALA A 100 -7.25 -3.66 26.04
C ALA A 100 -6.27 -3.33 27.17
N ARG A 101 -6.44 -2.15 27.81
CA ARG A 101 -5.53 -1.65 28.85
C ARG A 101 -4.04 -1.75 28.47
N VAL A 102 -3.71 -1.29 27.26
CA VAL A 102 -2.33 -1.36 26.73
C VAL A 102 -1.48 -0.16 27.13
N SER A 103 -0.18 -0.39 27.38
CA SER A 103 0.82 0.67 27.49
C SER A 103 1.41 1.01 26.11
N PRO A 104 2.17 2.11 25.98
CA PRO A 104 2.93 2.40 24.76
C PRO A 104 3.89 1.26 24.37
N GLU A 105 4.55 0.58 25.33
CA GLU A 105 5.43 -0.56 25.01
C GLU A 105 4.65 -1.76 24.44
N HIS A 106 3.42 -1.99 24.91
CA HIS A 106 2.55 -3.03 24.36
C HIS A 106 2.21 -2.77 22.89
N LYS A 107 1.93 -1.51 22.51
CA LYS A 107 1.67 -1.14 21.11
C LYS A 107 2.86 -1.52 20.22
N MET A 108 4.07 -1.18 20.65
CA MET A 108 5.31 -1.55 19.96
C MET A 108 5.47 -3.06 19.80
N THR A 109 5.25 -3.80 20.87
CA THR A 109 5.39 -5.27 20.89
C THR A 109 4.40 -5.95 19.94
N VAL A 110 3.15 -5.46 19.90
CA VAL A 110 2.12 -5.94 18.97
C VAL A 110 2.54 -5.71 17.52
N ILE A 111 3.04 -4.51 17.20
CA ILE A 111 3.49 -4.16 15.85
C ILE A 111 4.68 -5.04 15.43
N GLU A 112 5.71 -5.15 16.27
CA GLU A 112 6.88 -5.99 15.97
C GLU A 112 6.50 -7.45 15.73
N THR A 113 5.62 -7.99 16.57
CA THR A 113 5.17 -9.37 16.42
C THR A 113 4.37 -9.57 15.12
N LEU A 114 3.48 -8.65 14.75
CA LEU A 114 2.76 -8.71 13.47
C LEU A 114 3.71 -8.62 12.27
N ARG A 115 4.70 -7.74 12.33
CA ARG A 115 5.73 -7.59 11.27
C ARG A 115 6.59 -8.83 11.14
N ASN A 116 6.99 -9.45 12.25
CA ASN A 116 7.72 -10.71 12.27
C ASN A 116 6.91 -11.86 11.63
N ASN A 117 5.58 -11.80 11.76
CA ASN A 117 4.64 -12.69 11.06
C ASN A 117 4.41 -12.30 9.58
N LYS A 118 5.24 -11.43 9.00
CA LYS A 118 5.20 -10.96 7.60
C LYS A 118 3.93 -10.18 7.22
N HIS A 119 3.21 -9.64 8.20
CA HIS A 119 2.16 -8.66 7.92
C HIS A 119 2.75 -7.29 7.65
N ILE A 120 2.13 -6.55 6.73
CA ILE A 120 2.34 -5.10 6.58
C ILE A 120 1.40 -4.41 7.57
N VAL A 121 1.96 -3.66 8.50
CA VAL A 121 1.21 -3.07 9.62
C VAL A 121 1.05 -1.57 9.42
N ALA A 122 -0.20 -1.13 9.34
CA ALA A 122 -0.56 0.27 9.47
C ALA A 122 -1.02 0.55 10.91
N MET A 123 -0.46 1.56 11.55
CA MET A 123 -0.84 1.99 12.90
C MET A 123 -1.40 3.40 12.88
N THR A 124 -2.50 3.62 13.61
CA THR A 124 -3.04 4.94 13.89
C THR A 124 -2.65 5.43 15.28
N GLY A 125 -2.43 6.74 15.42
CA GLY A 125 -2.15 7.37 16.71
C GLY A 125 -2.38 8.88 16.67
N ASP A 126 -2.65 9.47 17.84
CA ASP A 126 -2.94 10.89 18.01
C ASP A 126 -2.02 11.54 19.06
N GLY A 127 -1.56 10.79 20.05
CA GLY A 127 -0.71 11.28 21.13
C GLY A 127 0.80 11.17 20.89
N VAL A 128 1.56 11.94 21.67
CA VAL A 128 3.04 11.85 21.75
C VAL A 128 3.49 10.43 22.12
N ASN A 129 2.71 9.74 22.94
CA ASN A 129 2.97 8.36 23.36
C ASN A 129 2.88 7.35 22.21
N ASP A 130 2.21 7.71 21.11
CA ASP A 130 2.07 6.84 19.93
C ASP A 130 3.18 7.06 18.90
N ALA A 131 3.96 8.13 19.01
CA ALA A 131 5.02 8.44 18.06
C ALA A 131 6.04 7.29 17.86
N PRO A 132 6.55 6.62 18.90
CA PRO A 132 7.45 5.47 18.69
C PRO A 132 6.80 4.35 17.87
N ALA A 133 5.51 4.12 18.09
CA ALA A 133 4.75 3.03 17.49
C ALA A 133 4.32 3.36 16.05
N LEU A 134 3.96 4.62 15.79
CA LEU A 134 3.80 5.16 14.43
C LEU A 134 5.09 4.98 13.61
N LYS A 135 6.25 5.29 14.20
CA LYS A 135 7.54 5.15 13.52
C LYS A 135 7.94 3.70 13.27
N LYS A 136 7.48 2.77 14.13
CA LYS A 136 7.82 1.35 14.04
C LYS A 136 6.93 0.59 13.06
N ALA A 137 5.71 1.06 12.83
CA ALA A 137 4.80 0.50 11.83
C ALA A 137 5.41 0.59 10.43
N ASP A 138 4.91 -0.22 9.49
CA ASP A 138 5.30 -0.07 8.08
C ASP A 138 4.63 1.17 7.47
N ILE A 139 3.49 1.60 8.02
CA ILE A 139 2.79 2.84 7.69
C ILE A 139 2.26 3.46 9.00
N GLY A 140 2.85 4.57 9.44
CA GLY A 140 2.33 5.38 10.54
C GLY A 140 1.25 6.36 10.06
N ILE A 141 0.11 6.40 10.74
CA ILE A 141 -1.04 7.23 10.40
C ILE A 141 -1.39 8.15 11.59
N ALA A 142 -1.30 9.46 11.41
CA ALA A 142 -1.67 10.44 12.42
C ALA A 142 -3.06 11.05 12.16
N MET A 143 -3.74 11.39 13.25
CA MET A 143 -5.00 12.15 13.22
C MET A 143 -4.73 13.63 12.92
N GLY A 144 -5.49 14.23 12.02
CA GLY A 144 -5.30 15.60 11.55
C GLY A 144 -5.86 16.64 12.51
N ILE A 145 -7.02 16.37 13.11
CA ILE A 145 -7.70 17.30 14.02
C ILE A 145 -7.22 17.08 15.46
N THR A 146 -7.32 15.85 15.95
CA THR A 146 -6.98 15.48 17.34
C THR A 146 -5.50 15.17 17.56
N GLY A 147 -4.74 14.91 16.48
CA GLY A 147 -3.35 14.52 16.60
C GLY A 147 -2.43 15.65 17.01
N THR A 148 -1.53 15.35 17.95
CA THR A 148 -0.42 16.20 18.37
C THR A 148 0.58 16.42 17.24
N ASP A 149 1.29 17.56 17.26
CA ASP A 149 2.30 17.87 16.24
C ASP A 149 3.40 16.80 16.16
N VAL A 150 3.79 16.24 17.31
CA VAL A 150 4.76 15.13 17.37
C VAL A 150 4.25 13.88 16.64
N ALA A 151 2.97 13.53 16.80
CA ALA A 151 2.40 12.39 16.09
C ALA A 151 2.35 12.64 14.57
N LYS A 152 1.96 13.85 14.15
CA LYS A 152 1.90 14.26 12.74
C LYS A 152 3.27 14.28 12.06
N GLU A 153 4.30 14.79 12.73
CA GLU A 153 5.68 14.80 12.21
C GLU A 153 6.28 13.39 12.11
N THR A 154 5.79 12.45 12.93
CA THR A 154 6.30 11.07 12.96
C THR A 154 5.63 10.15 11.95
N ALA A 155 4.39 10.45 11.56
CA ALA A 155 3.58 9.63 10.67
C ALA A 155 3.97 9.77 9.19
N ASP A 156 3.72 8.71 8.42
CA ASP A 156 3.88 8.70 6.96
C ASP A 156 2.64 9.27 6.25
N MET A 157 1.47 9.23 6.92
CA MET A 157 0.19 9.73 6.42
C MET A 157 -0.58 10.48 7.51
N ILE A 158 -1.23 11.58 7.15
CA ILE A 158 -2.10 12.36 8.05
C ILE A 158 -3.53 12.30 7.53
N ILE A 159 -4.48 11.92 8.39
CA ILE A 159 -5.91 11.86 8.07
C ILE A 159 -6.58 13.16 8.49
N THR A 160 -6.97 13.99 7.53
CA THR A 160 -7.43 15.37 7.79
C THR A 160 -8.79 15.48 8.47
N ASP A 161 -9.60 14.41 8.45
CA ASP A 161 -10.97 14.38 8.96
C ASP A 161 -11.16 13.46 10.19
N ASP A 162 -10.08 12.88 10.71
CA ASP A 162 -10.08 11.96 11.84
C ASP A 162 -11.02 10.74 11.64
N ASN A 163 -11.19 10.31 10.38
CA ASN A 163 -12.11 9.24 10.03
C ASN A 163 -11.39 7.95 9.62
N PHE A 164 -11.77 6.83 10.25
CA PHE A 164 -11.27 5.51 9.88
C PHE A 164 -11.63 5.13 8.43
N ALA A 165 -12.78 5.61 7.91
CA ALA A 165 -13.17 5.38 6.52
C ALA A 165 -12.16 5.95 5.52
N SER A 166 -11.54 7.09 5.84
CA SER A 166 -10.51 7.73 5.02
C SER A 166 -9.26 6.86 4.88
N ILE A 167 -8.89 6.13 5.93
CA ILE A 167 -7.79 5.16 5.90
C ILE A 167 -8.10 4.03 4.91
N VAL A 168 -9.33 3.50 4.95
CA VAL A 168 -9.75 2.43 4.04
C VAL A 168 -9.73 2.90 2.59
N LYS A 169 -10.19 4.13 2.34
CA LYS A 169 -10.11 4.75 1.01
C LYS A 169 -8.67 4.94 0.55
N SER A 170 -7.75 5.35 1.43
CA SER A 170 -6.32 5.44 1.09
C SER A 170 -5.73 4.09 0.69
N VAL A 171 -6.19 2.98 1.29
CA VAL A 171 -5.77 1.63 0.88
C VAL A 171 -6.30 1.29 -0.52
N GLU A 172 -7.55 1.65 -0.82
CA GLU A 172 -8.12 1.49 -2.16
C GLU A 172 -7.30 2.24 -3.22
N GLU A 173 -7.03 3.52 -3.00
CA GLU A 173 -6.20 4.35 -3.87
C GLU A 173 -4.79 3.77 -4.04
N GLY A 174 -4.17 3.27 -2.96
CA GLY A 174 -2.87 2.61 -3.01
C GLY A 174 -2.86 1.37 -3.93
N ARG A 175 -3.96 0.59 -3.93
CA ARG A 175 -4.10 -0.56 -4.84
C ARG A 175 -4.29 -0.13 -6.30
N VAL A 176 -5.01 0.96 -6.55
CA VAL A 176 -5.18 1.55 -7.89
C VAL A 176 -3.83 2.03 -8.44
N ILE A 177 -3.10 2.83 -7.65
CA ILE A 177 -1.76 3.32 -8.01
C ILE A 177 -0.83 2.16 -8.34
N TYR A 178 -0.80 1.12 -7.52
CA TYR A 178 0.05 -0.05 -7.78
C TYR A 178 -0.31 -0.77 -9.09
N THR A 179 -1.61 -0.90 -9.39
CA THR A 179 -2.09 -1.52 -10.63
C THR A 179 -1.66 -0.70 -11.85
N ASN A 180 -1.83 0.62 -11.80
CA ASN A 180 -1.39 1.54 -12.84
C ASN A 180 0.15 1.49 -13.01
N ILE A 181 0.90 1.37 -11.91
CA ILE A 181 2.35 1.18 -11.94
C ILE A 181 2.75 -0.05 -12.76
N ARG A 182 2.06 -1.17 -12.56
CA ARG A 182 2.34 -2.38 -13.33
C ARG A 182 2.01 -2.21 -14.80
N LYS A 183 0.90 -1.55 -15.14
CA LYS A 183 0.48 -1.30 -16.53
C LYS A 183 1.49 -0.45 -17.28
N PHE A 184 1.93 0.68 -16.71
CA PHE A 184 2.91 1.51 -17.41
C PHE A 184 4.29 0.84 -17.49
N ILE A 185 4.70 0.07 -16.46
CA ILE A 185 5.97 -0.68 -16.52
C ILE A 185 5.92 -1.78 -17.58
N TYR A 186 4.78 -2.47 -17.71
CA TYR A 186 4.54 -3.41 -18.80
C TYR A 186 4.77 -2.73 -20.16
N PHE A 187 4.10 -1.60 -20.38
CA PHE A 187 4.18 -0.84 -21.62
C PHE A 187 5.62 -0.39 -21.93
N LEU A 188 6.28 0.31 -21.00
CA LEU A 188 7.63 0.84 -21.21
C LEU A 188 8.67 -0.26 -21.44
N LEU A 189 8.55 -1.40 -20.75
CA LEU A 189 9.46 -2.53 -20.97
C LEU A 189 9.22 -3.19 -22.33
N SER A 190 7.97 -3.32 -22.78
CA SER A 190 7.64 -3.84 -24.12
C SER A 190 8.21 -2.95 -25.23
N CYS A 191 8.05 -1.62 -25.11
CA CYS A 191 8.59 -0.64 -26.06
C CYS A 191 10.13 -0.72 -26.14
N ASN A 192 10.81 -0.57 -24.99
CA ASN A 192 12.26 -0.63 -24.91
C ASN A 192 12.83 -1.97 -25.42
N ALA A 193 12.19 -3.09 -25.07
CA ALA A 193 12.60 -4.39 -25.56
C ALA A 193 12.46 -4.49 -27.09
N SER A 194 11.38 -3.94 -27.67
CA SER A 194 11.19 -3.95 -29.12
C SER A 194 12.26 -3.16 -29.86
N GLU A 195 12.68 -2.00 -29.34
CA GLU A 195 13.73 -1.16 -29.95
C GLU A 195 15.06 -1.90 -29.98
N VAL A 196 15.43 -2.54 -28.85
CA VAL A 196 16.63 -3.36 -28.76
C VAL A 196 16.58 -4.53 -29.75
N LEU A 197 15.43 -5.20 -29.87
CA LEU A 197 15.25 -6.31 -30.81
C LEU A 197 15.34 -5.86 -32.27
N VAL A 198 14.77 -4.72 -32.64
CA VAL A 198 14.89 -4.15 -34.00
C VAL A 198 16.35 -3.94 -34.38
N ILE A 199 17.13 -3.31 -33.51
CA ILE A 199 18.55 -3.03 -33.76
C ILE A 199 19.34 -4.35 -33.81
N LEU A 200 19.12 -5.25 -32.86
CA LEU A 200 19.79 -6.55 -32.78
C LEU A 200 19.57 -7.37 -34.05
N PHE A 201 18.31 -7.57 -34.47
CA PHE A 201 18.00 -8.37 -35.65
C PHE A 201 18.46 -7.72 -36.95
N ALA A 202 18.38 -6.39 -37.08
CA ALA A 202 18.92 -5.70 -38.25
C ALA A 202 20.44 -5.93 -38.36
N MET A 203 21.19 -5.82 -37.26
CA MET A 203 22.63 -6.09 -37.26
C MET A 203 22.95 -7.55 -37.58
N LEU A 204 22.20 -8.51 -37.00
CA LEU A 204 22.40 -9.94 -37.26
C LEU A 204 22.13 -10.32 -38.73
N LEU A 205 21.18 -9.65 -39.37
CA LEU A 205 20.85 -9.84 -40.80
C LEU A 205 21.78 -9.06 -41.74
N GLY A 206 22.74 -8.30 -41.20
CA GLY A 206 23.65 -7.46 -41.99
C GLY A 206 22.98 -6.25 -42.64
N TRP A 207 21.84 -5.80 -42.11
CA TRP A 207 21.11 -4.65 -42.63
C TRP A 207 21.69 -3.33 -42.09
N PRO A 208 21.50 -2.20 -42.80
CA PRO A 208 21.78 -0.89 -42.25
C PRO A 208 20.96 -0.64 -40.98
N ILE A 209 21.48 0.18 -40.07
CA ILE A 209 20.82 0.51 -38.80
C ILE A 209 19.45 1.18 -39.09
N PRO A 210 18.32 0.56 -38.68
CA PRO A 210 16.97 1.05 -39.02
C PRO A 210 16.56 2.34 -38.29
N LEU A 211 17.12 2.57 -37.10
CA LEU A 211 16.80 3.69 -36.23
C LEU A 211 18.07 4.35 -35.71
N LEU A 212 18.16 5.66 -35.83
CA LEU A 212 19.28 6.43 -35.29
C LEU A 212 19.12 6.64 -33.77
N PRO A 213 20.22 6.80 -33.02
CA PRO A 213 20.15 7.08 -31.58
C PRO A 213 19.27 8.29 -31.22
N ILE A 214 19.31 9.34 -32.05
CA ILE A 214 18.47 10.54 -31.84
C ILE A 214 16.97 10.24 -32.02
N GLN A 215 16.61 9.33 -32.92
CA GLN A 215 15.23 8.90 -33.14
C GLN A 215 14.73 8.06 -31.96
N ILE A 216 15.57 7.16 -31.45
CA ILE A 216 15.27 6.36 -30.25
C ILE A 216 15.07 7.26 -29.02
N LEU A 217 15.93 8.27 -28.86
CA LEU A 217 15.79 9.25 -27.77
C LEU A 217 14.49 10.03 -27.89
N TRP A 218 14.09 10.41 -29.11
CA TRP A 218 12.82 11.08 -29.36
C TRP A 218 11.63 10.20 -28.98
N VAL A 219 11.64 8.93 -29.38
CA VAL A 219 10.56 7.98 -29.03
C VAL A 219 10.45 7.83 -27.52
N ASN A 220 11.55 7.53 -26.84
CA ASN A 220 11.56 7.30 -25.40
C ASN A 220 11.14 8.51 -24.57
N LEU A 221 11.51 9.71 -25.01
CA LEU A 221 11.22 10.93 -24.24
C LEU A 221 9.85 11.53 -24.59
N VAL A 222 9.48 11.54 -25.86
CA VAL A 222 8.29 12.25 -26.33
C VAL A 222 7.14 11.27 -26.56
N THR A 223 7.36 10.24 -27.37
CA THR A 223 6.29 9.32 -27.77
C THR A 223 5.81 8.46 -26.61
N ASP A 224 6.70 7.86 -25.85
CA ASP A 224 6.34 6.90 -24.79
C ASP A 224 5.85 7.57 -23.51
N THR A 225 6.27 8.81 -23.24
CA THR A 225 5.92 9.54 -22.01
C THR A 225 4.42 9.79 -21.90
N PHE A 226 3.75 10.23 -22.97
CA PHE A 226 2.31 10.58 -22.90
C PHE A 226 1.42 9.35 -22.67
N PRO A 227 1.57 8.23 -23.39
CA PRO A 227 0.81 7.02 -23.11
C PRO A 227 1.13 6.44 -21.72
N ALA A 228 2.41 6.45 -21.30
CA ALA A 228 2.78 5.99 -19.96
C ALA A 228 2.11 6.83 -18.85
N LEU A 229 2.04 8.16 -19.02
CA LEU A 229 1.30 9.04 -18.11
C LEU A 229 -0.20 8.75 -18.11
N ALA A 230 -0.79 8.51 -19.28
CA ALA A 230 -2.20 8.15 -19.41
C ALA A 230 -2.53 6.85 -18.68
N LEU A 231 -1.68 5.83 -18.79
CA LEU A 231 -1.78 4.57 -18.04
C LEU A 231 -1.60 4.77 -16.53
N GLY A 232 -0.83 5.78 -16.12
CA GLY A 232 -0.63 6.15 -14.72
C GLY A 232 -1.89 6.70 -14.03
N VAL A 233 -2.80 7.33 -14.79
CA VAL A 233 -4.02 8.00 -14.28
C VAL A 233 -5.30 7.23 -14.62
N GLU A 234 -5.18 5.98 -15.00
CA GLU A 234 -6.33 5.13 -15.30
C GLU A 234 -7.23 4.96 -14.05
N LYS A 235 -8.54 4.89 -14.28
CA LYS A 235 -9.53 4.73 -13.21
C LYS A 235 -9.43 3.35 -12.55
N GLU A 236 -9.94 3.28 -11.33
CA GLU A 236 -10.03 2.06 -10.53
C GLU A 236 -10.70 0.90 -11.28
N GLU A 237 -10.10 -0.29 -11.20
CA GLU A 237 -10.72 -1.50 -11.72
C GLU A 237 -11.87 -1.95 -10.80
N PRO A 238 -13.00 -2.41 -11.36
CA PRO A 238 -14.09 -2.94 -10.57
C PRO A 238 -13.58 -4.08 -9.68
N ASN A 239 -13.86 -4.01 -8.39
CA ASN A 239 -13.52 -5.02 -7.38
C ASN A 239 -12.09 -4.99 -6.82
N VAL A 240 -11.34 -3.87 -6.95
CA VAL A 240 -10.01 -3.73 -6.34
C VAL A 240 -10.01 -4.04 -4.83
N MET A 241 -11.10 -3.70 -4.13
CA MET A 241 -11.32 -3.99 -2.71
C MET A 241 -11.91 -5.37 -2.39
N LYS A 242 -12.08 -6.26 -3.39
CA LYS A 242 -12.44 -7.68 -3.17
C LYS A 242 -11.26 -8.62 -3.29
N LEU A 243 -10.13 -8.12 -3.78
CA LEU A 243 -8.88 -8.88 -3.88
C LEU A 243 -8.21 -8.96 -2.50
N LYS A 244 -7.50 -10.06 -2.26
CA LYS A 244 -6.66 -10.19 -1.05
C LYS A 244 -5.47 -9.22 -1.14
N PRO A 245 -4.89 -8.81 0.01
CA PRO A 245 -3.66 -8.03 0.01
C PRO A 245 -2.56 -8.76 -0.74
N ARG A 246 -1.78 -8.00 -1.53
CA ARG A 246 -0.64 -8.53 -2.28
C ARG A 246 0.42 -9.06 -1.33
N ASP A 247 1.08 -10.16 -1.71
CA ASP A 247 2.29 -10.61 -1.03
C ASP A 247 3.44 -9.62 -1.31
N PRO A 248 4.06 -9.02 -0.28
CA PRO A 248 5.22 -8.14 -0.46
C PRO A 248 6.36 -8.79 -1.26
N ALA A 249 6.53 -10.11 -1.18
CA ALA A 249 7.56 -10.88 -1.87
C ALA A 249 7.22 -11.18 -3.34
N GLU A 250 6.01 -10.89 -3.80
CA GLU A 250 5.67 -11.02 -5.22
C GLU A 250 6.50 -10.02 -6.04
N HIS A 251 7.09 -10.49 -7.14
CA HIS A 251 7.83 -9.64 -8.05
C HIS A 251 6.86 -8.75 -8.82
N LEU A 252 7.27 -7.50 -9.08
CA LEU A 252 6.48 -6.57 -9.89
C LEU A 252 6.11 -7.18 -11.25
N LEU A 253 7.09 -7.80 -11.92
CA LEU A 253 6.93 -8.52 -13.19
C LEU A 253 6.55 -9.99 -12.94
N SER A 254 5.26 -10.31 -13.08
CA SER A 254 4.79 -11.69 -13.01
C SER A 254 5.31 -12.51 -14.20
N ARG A 255 5.32 -13.84 -14.08
CA ARG A 255 5.75 -14.74 -15.18
C ARG A 255 4.92 -14.50 -16.44
N ASN A 256 3.61 -14.32 -16.30
CA ASN A 256 2.71 -14.04 -17.42
C ASN A 256 3.03 -12.69 -18.06
N MET A 257 3.28 -11.66 -17.24
CA MET A 257 3.67 -10.33 -17.73
C MET A 257 4.98 -10.39 -18.52
N LYS A 258 6.00 -11.14 -18.06
CA LYS A 258 7.26 -11.33 -18.80
C LYS A 258 7.05 -11.99 -20.16
N ILE A 259 6.20 -13.02 -20.24
CA ILE A 259 5.87 -13.69 -21.50
C ILE A 259 5.18 -12.71 -22.45
N MET A 260 4.22 -11.94 -21.94
CA MET A 260 3.51 -10.94 -22.74
C MET A 260 4.44 -9.83 -23.26
N ILE A 261 5.38 -9.35 -22.44
CA ILE A 261 6.41 -8.39 -22.85
C ILE A 261 7.23 -8.95 -24.02
N VAL A 262 7.67 -10.22 -23.94
CA VAL A 262 8.45 -10.85 -25.00
C VAL A 262 7.63 -10.99 -26.29
N ILE A 263 6.38 -11.43 -26.20
CA ILE A 263 5.49 -11.57 -27.37
C ILE A 263 5.25 -10.22 -28.04
N GLN A 264 4.90 -9.21 -27.25
CA GLN A 264 4.61 -7.86 -27.75
C GLN A 264 5.85 -7.22 -28.37
N SER A 265 7.00 -7.29 -27.70
CA SER A 265 8.25 -6.74 -28.21
C SER A 265 8.72 -7.40 -29.51
N LEU A 266 8.56 -8.73 -29.64
CA LEU A 266 8.84 -9.44 -30.88
C LEU A 266 7.88 -9.05 -32.01
N ALA A 267 6.58 -8.95 -31.72
CA ALA A 267 5.59 -8.54 -32.73
C ALA A 267 5.86 -7.13 -33.26
N MET A 268 6.17 -6.18 -32.36
CA MET A 268 6.58 -4.82 -32.73
C MET A 268 7.87 -4.83 -33.55
N ALA A 269 8.89 -5.57 -33.11
CA ALA A 269 10.16 -5.64 -33.83
C ALA A 269 10.02 -6.21 -35.24
N ILE A 270 9.26 -7.29 -35.41
CA ILE A 270 8.97 -7.89 -36.73
C ILE A 270 8.25 -6.88 -37.63
N THR A 271 7.27 -6.15 -37.09
CA THR A 271 6.49 -5.16 -37.84
C THR A 271 7.38 -4.01 -38.32
N VAL A 272 8.23 -3.47 -37.43
CA VAL A 272 9.17 -2.38 -37.76
C VAL A 272 10.23 -2.83 -38.77
N LEU A 273 10.80 -4.03 -38.60
CA LEU A 273 11.77 -4.60 -39.54
C LEU A 273 11.16 -4.86 -40.92
N ALA A 274 9.91 -5.34 -40.96
CA ALA A 274 9.18 -5.52 -42.22
C ALA A 274 8.95 -4.18 -42.93
N ALA A 275 8.55 -3.14 -42.19
CA ALA A 275 8.38 -1.79 -42.73
C ALA A 275 9.71 -1.19 -43.24
N PHE A 276 10.80 -1.38 -42.49
CA PHE A 276 12.14 -0.96 -42.90
C PHE A 276 12.57 -1.63 -44.22
N GLN A 277 12.41 -2.95 -44.30
CA GLN A 277 12.77 -3.73 -45.49
C GLN A 277 11.90 -3.40 -46.69
N TYR A 278 10.61 -3.11 -46.47
CA TYR A 278 9.73 -2.59 -47.51
C TYR A 278 10.22 -1.24 -48.02
N GLY A 279 10.58 -0.32 -47.12
CA GLY A 279 11.14 0.99 -47.48
C GLY A 279 12.41 0.90 -48.32
N LEU A 280 13.34 0.00 -47.97
CA LEU A 280 14.56 -0.24 -48.74
C LEU A 280 14.26 -0.71 -50.18
N ARG A 281 13.28 -1.62 -50.34
CA ARG A 281 12.93 -2.19 -51.65
C ARG A 281 12.09 -1.24 -52.52
N ALA A 282 11.21 -0.44 -51.93
CA ALA A 282 10.28 0.41 -52.67
C ALA A 282 10.93 1.67 -53.25
N ASN A 283 11.90 2.28 -52.55
CA ASN A 283 12.52 3.56 -52.93
C ASN A 283 13.99 3.44 -53.37
N TYR A 284 14.34 2.39 -54.13
CA TYR A 284 15.70 2.23 -54.70
C TYR A 284 16.85 2.34 -53.67
N ASN A 285 16.74 1.68 -52.51
CA ASN A 285 17.73 1.70 -51.44
C ASN A 285 18.02 3.07 -50.82
N ASP A 286 17.11 4.05 -50.91
CA ASP A 286 17.21 5.26 -50.10
C ASP A 286 17.06 4.93 -48.61
N LEU A 287 18.18 5.04 -47.90
CA LEU A 287 18.30 4.71 -46.49
C LEU A 287 17.52 5.69 -45.60
N GLU A 288 17.40 6.96 -46.00
CA GLU A 288 16.67 7.96 -45.21
C GLU A 288 15.17 7.70 -45.27
N ALA A 289 14.65 7.37 -46.45
CA ALA A 289 13.26 6.94 -46.61
C ALA A 289 12.98 5.68 -45.79
N ALA A 290 13.82 4.64 -45.88
CA ALA A 290 13.63 3.39 -45.13
C ALA A 290 13.64 3.61 -43.60
N ARG A 291 14.54 4.45 -43.09
CA ARG A 291 14.57 4.85 -41.67
C ARG A 291 13.30 5.59 -41.26
N THR A 292 12.74 6.40 -42.14
CA THR A 292 11.47 7.10 -41.89
C THR A 292 10.30 6.12 -41.80
N PHE A 293 10.25 5.10 -42.66
CA PHE A 293 9.28 4.01 -42.54
C PHE A 293 9.41 3.28 -41.19
N ALA A 294 10.63 2.92 -40.79
CA ALA A 294 10.86 2.26 -39.51
C ALA A 294 10.43 3.13 -38.31
N PHE A 295 10.81 4.41 -38.33
CA PHE A 295 10.53 5.37 -37.27
C PHE A 295 9.02 5.62 -37.10
N ILE A 296 8.30 5.91 -38.19
CA ILE A 296 6.85 6.13 -38.13
C ILE A 296 6.11 4.85 -37.72
N THR A 297 6.54 3.70 -38.24
CA THR A 297 5.93 2.41 -37.87
C THR A 297 6.13 2.12 -36.38
N LEU A 298 7.32 2.35 -35.84
CA LEU A 298 7.59 2.17 -34.41
C LEU A 298 6.64 3.03 -33.57
N ILE A 299 6.60 4.33 -33.84
CA ILE A 299 5.69 5.27 -33.14
C ILE A 299 4.23 4.82 -33.22
N ALA A 300 3.76 4.46 -34.42
CA ALA A 300 2.38 4.02 -34.62
C ALA A 300 2.09 2.73 -33.84
N THR A 301 2.99 1.75 -33.88
CA THR A 301 2.81 0.49 -33.15
C THR A 301 2.83 0.69 -31.63
N GLN A 302 3.69 1.56 -31.10
CA GLN A 302 3.74 1.89 -29.67
C GLN A 302 2.44 2.56 -29.21
N ILE A 303 1.93 3.54 -29.97
CA ILE A 303 0.67 4.21 -29.63
C ILE A 303 -0.52 3.24 -29.65
N ILE A 304 -0.56 2.30 -30.61
CA ILE A 304 -1.62 1.28 -30.70
C ILE A 304 -1.52 0.27 -29.55
N CYS A 305 -0.31 0.01 -29.06
CA CYS A 305 0.00 -0.95 -28.02
C CYS A 305 -0.15 -0.41 -26.59
N ALA A 306 -0.33 0.90 -26.45
CA ALA A 306 -0.58 1.57 -25.17
C ALA A 306 -2.05 1.41 -24.74
#